data_AF-A0A2V5YI35-F1
#
_entry.id   AF-A0A2V5YI35-F1
#
_cell.length_a   1.000
_cell.length_b   1.000
_cell.length_c   1.000
_cell.angle_alpha   90.00
_cell.angle_beta   90.00
_cell.angle_gamma   90.00
#
_symmetry.space_group_name_H-M   'P 1'
#
loop_
_entity.id
_entity.type
_entity.pdbx_description
1 polymer ?
#
loop_
_entity_poly.entity_id
_entity_poly.type
_entity_poly.pdbx_seq_one_letter_code
_entity_poly.pdbx_strand_id
1 'polypeptide(L)'
;MPIVPIVCELDSQTRYTRAMEKMATSLEFLPDPMVIEAEWRANQAVAQKLEEDRAQRSVRAPSAIFLRQARFALALTNLLREKNVSHVHATSSRSLVCALILKKLLNVTVSATIEARPNLPREWIQNALSECVGGRLRDRQLDSGGSFLVDKTTFRSAPQQALGLVSQRSGIDLTRLRRRTRFWQQWAETLMRWSRSDRKSKIENRK
;
A
#
# COMPACT_ATOMS: atom_id res chain seq x y z
N MET A 1 -15.78 10.88 3.56
CA MET A 1 -15.29 10.57 2.21
C MET A 1 -15.40 9.07 1.99
N PRO A 2 -15.95 8.60 0.86
CA PRO A 2 -15.97 7.17 0.55
C PRO A 2 -14.54 6.67 0.34
N ILE A 3 -14.20 5.52 0.93
CA ILE A 3 -12.90 4.87 0.78
C ILE A 3 -13.13 3.56 0.05
N VAL A 4 -12.41 3.37 -1.06
CA VAL A 4 -12.49 2.15 -1.86
C VAL A 4 -11.18 1.37 -1.68
N PRO A 5 -11.17 0.32 -0.83
CA PRO A 5 -9.98 -0.48 -0.64
C PRO A 5 -9.83 -1.47 -1.81
N ILE A 6 -8.76 -1.28 -2.57
CA ILE A 6 -8.45 -2.13 -3.73
C ILE A 6 -7.27 -3.04 -3.41
N VAL A 7 -7.46 -4.34 -3.60
CA VAL A 7 -6.47 -5.37 -3.35
C VAL A 7 -5.84 -5.79 -4.68
N CYS A 8 -4.57 -5.43 -4.84
CA CYS A 8 -3.80 -5.81 -6.03
C CYS A 8 -3.18 -7.21 -5.93
N GLU A 9 -2.87 -7.67 -4.71
CA GLU A 9 -2.28 -8.98 -4.49
C GLU A 9 -2.58 -9.42 -3.06
N LEU A 10 -3.00 -10.68 -2.91
CA LEU A 10 -3.01 -11.39 -1.63
C LEU A 10 -1.79 -12.30 -1.58
N ASP A 11 -1.11 -12.33 -0.45
CA ASP A 11 -0.06 -13.32 -0.21
C ASP A 11 -0.73 -14.69 0.01
N SER A 12 -0.71 -15.55 -1.00
CA SER A 12 -1.32 -16.88 -0.90
C SER A 12 -0.61 -17.79 0.12
N GLN A 13 0.61 -17.44 0.53
CA GLN A 13 1.38 -18.20 1.54
C GLN A 13 1.04 -17.77 2.97
N THR A 14 0.33 -16.65 3.15
CA THR A 14 -0.08 -16.19 4.47
C THR A 14 -1.37 -16.86 4.89
N ARG A 15 -1.36 -17.53 6.05
CA ARG A 15 -2.61 -18.01 6.68
C ARG A 15 -3.43 -16.83 7.15
N TYR A 16 -4.58 -16.63 6.54
CA TYR A 16 -5.53 -15.59 6.91
C TYR A 16 -6.31 -15.99 8.16
N THR A 17 -6.63 -14.99 8.98
CA THR A 17 -7.57 -15.22 10.10
C THR A 17 -9.00 -15.18 9.57
N ARG A 18 -9.95 -15.81 10.27
CA ARG A 18 -11.39 -15.74 9.92
C ARG A 18 -11.91 -14.31 9.77
N ALA A 19 -11.35 -13.35 10.51
CA ALA A 19 -11.72 -11.94 10.40
C ALA A 19 -11.25 -11.33 9.07
N MET A 20 -10.07 -11.71 8.58
CA MET A 20 -9.53 -11.26 7.29
C MET A 20 -10.30 -11.89 6.13
N GLU A 21 -10.64 -13.17 6.21
CA GLU A 21 -11.47 -13.85 5.20
C GLU A 21 -12.84 -13.21 5.05
N LYS A 22 -13.51 -12.89 6.17
CA LYS A 22 -14.77 -12.14 6.17
C LYS A 22 -14.64 -10.73 5.60
N MET A 23 -13.44 -10.14 5.64
CA MET A 23 -13.19 -8.82 5.10
C MET A 23 -12.96 -8.86 3.61
N ALA A 24 -12.33 -9.92 3.11
CA ALA A 24 -12.05 -10.09 1.70
C ALA A 24 -13.32 -9.89 0.86
N THR A 25 -14.48 -10.38 1.32
CA THR A 25 -15.77 -10.19 0.64
C THR A 25 -16.25 -8.74 0.53
N SER A 26 -15.58 -7.79 1.18
CA SER A 26 -15.88 -6.35 1.15
C SER A 26 -14.81 -5.50 0.47
N LEU A 27 -13.75 -6.14 -0.05
CA LEU A 27 -12.67 -5.49 -0.77
C LEU A 27 -12.94 -5.56 -2.28
N GLU A 28 -12.53 -4.52 -3.00
CA GLU A 28 -12.48 -4.60 -4.46
C GLU A 28 -11.15 -5.26 -4.84
N PHE A 29 -11.19 -6.26 -5.70
CA PHE A 29 -9.99 -6.93 -6.20
C PHE A 29 -9.65 -6.42 -7.58
N LEU A 30 -8.37 -6.53 -7.95
CA LEU A 30 -8.01 -6.36 -9.35
C LEU A 30 -8.78 -7.36 -10.23
N PRO A 31 -9.04 -6.99 -11.49
CA PRO A 31 -9.57 -7.91 -12.49
C PRO A 31 -8.70 -9.16 -12.62
N ASP A 32 -9.28 -10.21 -13.23
CA ASP A 32 -8.55 -11.42 -13.57
C ASP A 32 -7.27 -11.09 -14.38
N PRO A 33 -6.15 -11.83 -14.19
CA PRO A 33 -4.92 -11.60 -14.94
C PRO A 33 -5.09 -11.52 -16.47
N MET A 34 -6.01 -12.27 -17.07
CA MET A 34 -6.30 -12.16 -18.51
C MET A 34 -6.87 -10.80 -18.88
N VAL A 35 -7.75 -10.23 -18.04
CA VAL A 35 -8.31 -8.89 -18.25
C VAL A 35 -7.20 -7.84 -18.12
N ILE A 36 -6.33 -7.99 -17.13
CA ILE A 36 -5.18 -7.10 -16.94
C ILE A 36 -4.26 -7.10 -18.18
N GLU A 37 -3.94 -8.28 -18.71
CA GLU A 37 -3.11 -8.37 -19.92
C GLU A 37 -3.84 -7.88 -21.18
N ALA A 38 -5.15 -8.07 -21.27
CA ALA A 38 -5.96 -7.52 -22.36
C ALA A 38 -5.93 -5.98 -22.36
N GLU A 39 -6.15 -5.36 -21.19
CA GLU A 39 -6.04 -3.90 -21.01
C GLU A 39 -4.64 -3.38 -21.36
N TRP A 40 -3.59 -4.10 -20.93
CA TRP A 40 -2.22 -3.75 -21.28
C TRP A 40 -1.98 -3.76 -22.80
N ARG A 41 -2.47 -4.79 -23.50
CA ARG A 41 -2.35 -4.91 -24.95
C ARG A 41 -3.19 -3.90 -25.70
N ALA A 42 -4.36 -3.53 -25.18
CA ALA A 42 -5.20 -2.49 -25.77
C ALA A 42 -4.55 -1.08 -25.69
N ASN A 43 -3.67 -0.85 -24.71
CA ASN A 43 -3.08 0.45 -24.42
C ASN A 43 -1.57 0.49 -24.73
N GLN A 44 -1.12 -0.12 -25.85
CA GLN A 44 0.30 -0.24 -26.20
C GLN A 44 1.07 1.08 -26.22
N ALA A 45 0.49 2.16 -26.77
CA ALA A 45 1.17 3.46 -26.81
C ALA A 45 1.44 4.03 -25.41
N VAL A 46 0.48 3.88 -24.49
CA VAL A 46 0.65 4.30 -23.09
C VAL A 46 1.68 3.41 -22.40
N ALA A 47 1.62 2.11 -22.62
CA ALA A 47 2.57 1.14 -22.08
C ALA A 47 4.03 1.43 -22.51
N GLN A 48 4.25 1.71 -23.80
CA GLN A 48 5.56 2.09 -24.34
C GLN A 48 6.06 3.39 -23.71
N LYS A 49 5.22 4.43 -23.69
CA LYS A 49 5.56 5.72 -23.08
C LYS A 49 5.96 5.57 -21.61
N LEU A 50 5.22 4.78 -20.82
CA LEU A 50 5.54 4.52 -19.42
C LEU A 50 6.92 3.85 -19.25
N GLU A 51 7.25 2.89 -20.11
CA GLU A 51 8.55 2.22 -20.06
C GLU A 51 9.70 3.12 -20.53
N GLU A 52 9.48 3.96 -21.55
CA GLU A 52 10.43 4.99 -21.99
C GLU A 52 10.71 6.01 -20.87
N ASP A 53 9.65 6.54 -20.24
CA ASP A 53 9.75 7.45 -19.11
C ASP A 53 10.57 6.83 -17.96
N ARG A 54 10.35 5.54 -17.68
CA ARG A 54 11.13 4.80 -16.68
C ARG A 54 12.59 4.67 -17.09
N ALA A 55 12.86 4.33 -18.35
CA ALA A 55 14.20 4.13 -18.88
C ALA A 55 15.04 5.42 -18.85
N GLN A 56 14.39 6.59 -18.95
CA GLN A 56 15.03 7.90 -18.89
C GLN A 56 15.40 8.33 -17.46
N ARG A 57 14.82 7.73 -16.40
CA ARG A 57 15.19 8.08 -15.02
C ARG A 57 16.60 7.55 -14.68
N SER A 58 17.38 8.34 -13.94
CA SER A 58 18.69 7.93 -13.40
C SER A 58 18.55 6.80 -12.39
N VAL A 59 17.60 6.96 -11.46
CA VAL A 59 17.24 5.95 -10.46
C VAL A 59 15.92 5.31 -10.87
N ARG A 60 15.97 4.03 -11.23
CA ARG A 60 14.84 3.31 -11.86
C ARG A 60 14.25 2.27 -10.92
N ALA A 61 12.92 2.11 -10.98
CA ALA A 61 12.31 0.92 -10.43
C ALA A 61 12.76 -0.31 -11.25
N PRO A 62 13.02 -1.47 -10.62
CA PRO A 62 13.32 -2.70 -11.33
C PRO A 62 12.22 -3.02 -12.35
N SER A 63 12.59 -3.36 -13.59
CA SER A 63 11.65 -3.49 -14.70
C SER A 63 10.52 -4.48 -14.41
N ALA A 64 10.82 -5.62 -13.77
CA ALA A 64 9.80 -6.61 -13.40
C ALA A 64 8.75 -6.05 -12.45
N ILE A 65 9.16 -5.24 -11.46
CA ILE A 65 8.24 -4.59 -10.53
C ILE A 65 7.46 -3.51 -11.28
N PHE A 66 8.14 -2.67 -12.05
CA PHE A 66 7.52 -1.57 -12.78
C PHE A 66 6.44 -2.05 -13.76
N LEU A 67 6.79 -2.97 -14.66
CA LEU A 67 5.88 -3.48 -15.69
C LEU A 67 4.65 -4.18 -15.08
N ARG A 68 4.82 -4.84 -13.94
CA ARG A 68 3.69 -5.44 -13.21
C ARG A 68 2.77 -4.37 -12.61
N GLN A 69 3.35 -3.35 -11.99
CA GLN A 69 2.56 -2.26 -11.38
C GLN A 69 1.93 -1.34 -12.43
N ALA A 70 2.56 -1.17 -13.60
CA ALA A 70 2.02 -0.43 -14.73
C ALA A 70 0.76 -1.11 -15.29
N ARG A 71 0.76 -2.44 -15.42
CA ARG A 71 -0.43 -3.22 -15.76
C ARG A 71 -1.58 -2.99 -14.78
N PHE A 72 -1.29 -3.02 -13.48
CA PHE A 72 -2.30 -2.75 -12.46
C PHE A 72 -2.84 -1.32 -12.59
N ALA A 73 -1.97 -0.32 -12.80
CA ALA A 73 -2.41 1.06 -12.98
C ALA A 73 -3.34 1.23 -14.19
N LEU A 74 -3.04 0.61 -15.33
CA LEU A 74 -3.92 0.66 -16.50
C LEU A 74 -5.29 0.02 -16.21
N ALA A 75 -5.30 -1.18 -15.64
CA ALA A 75 -6.55 -1.86 -15.27
C ALA A 75 -7.40 -1.07 -14.25
N LEU A 76 -6.75 -0.28 -13.39
CA LEU A 76 -7.41 0.56 -12.39
C LEU A 76 -7.90 1.91 -12.93
N THR A 77 -7.49 2.32 -14.14
CA THR A 77 -7.73 3.67 -14.65
C THR A 77 -9.22 3.96 -14.78
N ASN A 78 -10.00 3.03 -15.35
CA ASN A 78 -11.45 3.20 -15.52
C ASN A 78 -12.19 3.17 -14.18
N LEU A 79 -11.86 2.21 -13.32
CA LEU A 79 -12.44 2.10 -11.98
C LEU A 79 -12.27 3.39 -11.17
N LEU A 80 -11.06 3.97 -11.17
CA LEU A 80 -10.80 5.20 -10.41
C LEU A 80 -11.54 6.41 -10.98
N ARG A 81 -11.69 6.51 -12.32
CA ARG A 81 -12.50 7.56 -12.96
C ARG A 81 -13.98 7.42 -12.61
N GLU A 82 -14.55 6.22 -12.75
CA GLU A 82 -15.96 5.96 -12.44
C GLU A 82 -16.29 6.28 -10.98
N LYS A 83 -15.36 5.98 -10.07
CA LYS A 83 -15.50 6.25 -8.63
C LYS A 83 -15.10 7.68 -8.22
N ASN A 84 -14.72 8.54 -9.17
CA ASN A 84 -14.24 9.90 -8.93
C ASN A 84 -13.14 9.98 -7.85
N VAL A 85 -12.18 9.05 -7.91
CA VAL A 85 -11.09 9.00 -6.93
C VAL A 85 -10.13 10.15 -7.17
N SER A 86 -9.96 11.01 -6.17
CA SER A 86 -9.00 12.13 -6.20
C SER A 86 -7.69 11.86 -5.45
N HIS A 87 -7.64 10.77 -4.68
CA HIS A 87 -6.52 10.41 -3.83
C HIS A 87 -6.29 8.90 -3.78
N VAL A 88 -5.03 8.47 -3.93
CA VAL A 88 -4.59 7.08 -3.83
C VAL A 88 -3.59 6.93 -2.68
N HIS A 89 -3.83 5.97 -1.79
CA HIS A 89 -2.88 5.61 -0.75
C HIS A 89 -2.16 4.30 -1.10
N ALA A 90 -0.85 4.36 -1.33
CA ALA A 90 -0.02 3.18 -1.52
C ALA A 90 0.31 2.52 -0.17
N THR A 91 0.01 1.23 -0.01
CA THR A 91 0.27 0.49 1.25
C THR A 91 1.61 -0.23 1.32
N SER A 92 2.44 -0.10 0.27
CA SER A 92 3.79 -0.68 0.19
C SER A 92 4.66 0.05 -0.82
N SER A 93 5.96 -0.23 -0.84
CA SER A 93 6.89 0.27 -1.86
C SER A 93 6.48 -0.18 -3.28
N ARG A 94 6.00 -1.41 -3.46
CA ARG A 94 5.54 -1.90 -4.77
C ARG A 94 4.30 -1.15 -5.24
N SER A 95 3.29 -1.01 -4.37
CA SER A 95 2.08 -0.27 -4.72
C SER A 95 2.29 1.23 -4.88
N LEU A 96 3.38 1.79 -4.33
CA LEU A 96 3.79 3.18 -4.61
C LEU A 96 4.12 3.37 -6.10
N VAL A 97 4.73 2.39 -6.76
CA VAL A 97 4.98 2.46 -8.21
C VAL A 97 3.65 2.59 -8.97
N CYS A 98 2.67 1.74 -8.64
CA CYS A 98 1.34 1.82 -9.25
C CYS A 98 0.67 3.17 -8.98
N ALA A 99 0.74 3.67 -7.75
CA ALA A 99 0.13 4.93 -7.35
C ALA A 99 0.73 6.13 -8.09
N LEU A 100 2.04 6.16 -8.31
CA LEU A 100 2.69 7.24 -9.08
C LEU A 100 2.35 7.17 -10.57
N ILE A 101 2.21 5.98 -11.14
CA ILE A 101 1.71 5.83 -12.52
C ILE A 101 0.27 6.35 -12.61
N LEU A 102 -0.60 5.98 -11.67
CA LEU A 102 -1.97 6.50 -11.60
C LEU A 102 -2.01 8.02 -11.43
N LYS A 103 -1.13 8.60 -10.61
CA LYS A 103 -0.97 10.06 -10.50
C LYS A 103 -0.68 10.69 -11.86
N LYS A 104 0.24 10.11 -12.65
CA LYS A 104 0.57 10.61 -13.99
C LYS A 104 -0.61 10.48 -14.97
N LEU A 105 -1.38 9.39 -14.89
CA LEU A 105 -2.47 9.11 -15.82
C LEU A 105 -3.79 9.83 -15.48
N LEU A 106 -4.04 10.10 -14.21
CA LEU A 106 -5.33 10.57 -13.69
C LEU A 106 -5.25 11.89 -12.92
N ASN A 107 -4.05 12.44 -12.72
CA ASN A 107 -3.81 13.65 -11.93
C ASN A 107 -4.35 13.54 -10.47
N VAL A 108 -4.28 12.34 -9.89
CA VAL A 108 -4.66 12.09 -8.49
C VAL A 108 -3.52 12.45 -7.53
N THR A 109 -3.87 12.78 -6.29
CA THR A 109 -2.89 12.93 -5.22
C THR A 109 -2.48 11.56 -4.66
N VAL A 110 -1.27 11.44 -4.13
CA VAL A 110 -0.73 10.17 -3.62
C VAL A 110 -0.20 10.33 -2.20
N SER A 111 -0.54 9.40 -1.33
CA SER A 111 0.14 9.20 -0.04
C SER A 111 0.65 7.75 0.05
N ALA A 112 1.57 7.47 0.97
CA ALA A 112 2.19 6.15 1.04
C ALA A 112 2.48 5.65 2.46
N THR A 113 2.30 4.35 2.68
CA THR A 113 2.83 3.61 3.81
C THR A 113 3.91 2.65 3.33
N ILE A 114 5.15 2.83 3.78
CA ILE A 114 6.28 2.01 3.34
C ILE A 114 6.70 1.01 4.42
N GLU A 115 6.81 -0.25 4.02
CA GLU A 115 7.26 -1.36 4.85
C GLU A 115 8.73 -1.24 5.27
N ALA A 116 9.11 -1.91 6.37
CA ALA A 116 10.46 -1.80 6.95
C ALA A 116 11.59 -2.37 6.07
N ARG A 117 11.24 -3.24 5.12
CA ARG A 117 12.18 -3.88 4.18
C ARG A 117 11.56 -3.83 2.78
N PRO A 118 11.64 -2.68 2.11
CA PRO A 118 10.99 -2.50 0.82
C PRO A 118 11.70 -3.29 -0.28
N ASN A 119 10.94 -3.66 -1.31
CA ASN A 119 11.46 -4.36 -2.49
C ASN A 119 12.16 -3.42 -3.50
N LEU A 120 12.09 -2.11 -3.27
CA LEU A 120 12.65 -1.09 -4.14
C LEU A 120 13.93 -0.48 -3.56
N PRO A 121 14.85 0.00 -4.42
CA PRO A 121 16.03 0.72 -3.97
C PRO A 121 15.66 1.92 -3.11
N ARG A 122 16.41 2.14 -2.02
CA ARG A 122 16.17 3.24 -1.07
C ARG A 122 16.10 4.60 -1.78
N GLU A 123 17.09 4.87 -2.62
CA GLU A 123 17.19 6.12 -3.37
C GLU A 123 15.97 6.34 -4.26
N TRP A 124 15.47 5.27 -4.90
CA TRP A 124 14.25 5.33 -5.68
C TRP A 124 13.05 5.73 -4.81
N ILE A 125 12.92 5.11 -3.63
CA ILE A 125 11.82 5.39 -2.70
C ILE A 125 11.90 6.84 -2.23
N GLN A 126 13.07 7.33 -1.83
CA GLN A 126 13.23 8.72 -1.39
C GLN A 126 12.79 9.71 -2.46
N ASN A 127 13.21 9.50 -3.72
CA ASN A 127 12.77 10.31 -4.85
C ASN A 127 11.26 10.18 -5.14
N ALA A 128 10.69 8.99 -4.95
CA ALA A 128 9.27 8.75 -5.13
C ALA A 128 8.41 9.42 -4.03
N LEU A 129 8.92 9.51 -2.80
CA LEU A 129 8.20 10.10 -1.67
C LEU A 129 8.04 11.62 -1.81
N SER A 130 8.93 12.32 -2.52
CA SER A 130 8.74 13.76 -2.82
C SER A 130 7.56 14.01 -3.77
N GLU A 131 7.11 12.99 -4.51
CA GLU A 131 5.91 13.07 -5.33
C GLU A 131 4.62 12.81 -4.52
N CYS A 132 4.72 12.52 -3.22
CA CYS A 132 3.61 12.20 -2.33
C CYS A 132 3.27 13.35 -1.37
N VAL A 133 2.01 13.46 -0.96
CA VAL A 133 1.56 14.47 0.01
C VAL A 133 1.95 14.14 1.46
N GLY A 134 2.27 12.87 1.73
CA GLY A 134 2.70 12.40 3.04
C GLY A 134 2.41 10.92 3.26
N GLY A 135 2.50 10.47 4.50
CA GLY A 135 2.13 9.10 4.87
C GLY A 135 2.94 8.54 6.04
N ARG A 136 3.27 7.25 5.99
CA ARG A 136 3.94 6.53 7.08
C ARG A 136 5.16 5.75 6.59
N LEU A 137 6.25 5.82 7.35
CA LEU A 137 7.48 5.10 7.05
C LEU A 137 7.83 4.17 8.21
N ARG A 138 8.26 2.95 7.90
CA ARG A 138 8.80 2.04 8.93
C ARG A 138 10.31 2.03 9.02
N ASP A 139 11.00 2.60 8.03
CA ASP A 139 12.44 2.80 8.05
C ASP A 139 12.73 4.31 8.13
N ARG A 140 13.37 4.75 9.22
CA ARG A 140 13.77 6.16 9.40
C ARG A 140 14.77 6.63 8.37
N GLN A 141 15.52 5.73 7.75
CA GLN A 141 16.51 6.10 6.74
C GLN A 141 15.86 6.53 5.43
N LEU A 142 14.53 6.33 5.30
CA LEU A 142 13.71 6.86 4.21
C LEU A 142 13.17 8.25 4.53
N ASP A 143 13.22 8.67 5.80
CA ASP A 143 12.75 9.99 6.20
C ASP A 143 13.76 11.05 5.77
N SER A 144 13.28 12.01 4.98
CA SER A 144 14.05 13.15 4.48
C SER A 144 13.62 14.46 5.16
N GLY A 145 12.89 14.39 6.29
CA GLY A 145 12.47 15.55 7.09
C GLY A 145 11.14 16.17 6.67
N GLY A 146 10.22 15.37 6.10
CA GLY A 146 8.98 15.85 5.46
C GLY A 146 7.67 15.48 6.16
N SER A 147 6.56 15.49 5.40
CA SER A 147 5.18 15.18 5.84
C SER A 147 4.91 13.69 6.15
N PHE A 148 5.97 12.92 6.41
CA PHE A 148 5.92 11.49 6.65
C PHE A 148 6.13 11.18 8.14
N LEU A 149 5.25 10.35 8.70
CA LEU A 149 5.36 9.89 10.08
C LEU A 149 6.17 8.60 10.14
N VAL A 150 7.28 8.62 10.88
CA VAL A 150 8.08 7.42 11.13
C VAL A 150 7.46 6.59 12.27
N ASP A 151 7.07 5.35 11.98
CA ASP A 151 6.48 4.39 12.93
C ASP A 151 7.54 3.92 13.92
N LYS A 152 7.57 4.55 15.11
CA LYS A 152 8.56 4.26 16.14
C LYS A 152 8.39 2.90 16.82
N THR A 153 7.31 2.17 16.55
CA THR A 153 7.01 0.89 17.23
C THR A 153 7.90 -0.27 16.79
N THR A 154 8.62 -0.13 15.68
CA THR A 154 9.56 -1.15 15.19
C THR A 154 10.99 -1.03 15.74
N PHE A 155 11.31 0.03 16.50
CA PHE A 155 12.67 0.31 17.00
C PHE A 155 13.13 -0.50 18.23
N ARG A 156 12.52 -1.66 18.53
CA ARG A 156 13.00 -2.52 19.62
C ARG A 156 13.81 -3.71 19.11
N SER A 157 14.91 -3.41 18.42
CA SER A 157 16.08 -4.31 18.38
C SER A 157 16.88 -4.13 19.68
N ALA A 158 16.25 -4.33 20.83
CA ALA A 158 16.97 -4.52 22.08
C ALA A 158 17.42 -5.98 22.15
N PRO A 159 18.66 -6.29 22.58
CA PRO A 159 19.13 -7.66 22.73
C PRO A 159 18.19 -8.44 23.66
N GLN A 160 17.95 -9.73 23.33
CA GLN A 160 16.96 -10.60 24.01
C GLN A 160 17.09 -10.58 25.54
N GLN A 161 18.31 -10.43 26.06
CA GLN A 161 18.60 -10.35 27.49
C GLN A 161 17.97 -9.11 28.17
N ALA A 162 17.96 -7.95 27.49
CA ALA A 162 17.36 -6.73 28.03
C ALA A 162 15.82 -6.78 28.06
N LEU A 163 15.20 -7.49 27.11
CA LEU A 163 13.74 -7.68 27.06
C LEU A 163 13.24 -8.68 28.12
N GLY A 164 14.05 -9.68 28.48
CA GLY A 164 13.74 -10.63 29.56
C GLY A 164 13.67 -9.96 30.93
N LEU A 165 14.62 -9.05 31.22
CA LEU A 165 14.66 -8.28 32.48
C LEU A 165 13.48 -7.30 32.62
N VAL A 166 13.03 -6.69 31.52
CA VAL A 166 11.86 -5.80 31.53
C VAL A 166 10.55 -6.58 31.64
N SER A 167 10.46 -7.77 31.04
CA SER A 167 9.29 -8.66 31.14
C SER A 167 9.05 -9.12 32.58
N GLN A 168 10.10 -9.43 33.35
CA GLN A 168 10.00 -9.80 34.76
C GLN A 168 9.52 -8.64 35.65
N ARG A 169 9.89 -7.39 35.33
CA ARG A 169 9.52 -6.21 36.12
C ARG A 169 8.12 -5.65 35.82
N SER A 170 7.60 -5.88 34.61
CA SER A 170 6.35 -5.26 34.15
C SER A 170 5.20 -6.24 33.95
N GLY A 171 5.43 -7.55 34.11
CA GLY A 171 4.41 -8.59 33.93
C GLY A 171 3.90 -8.75 32.49
N ILE A 172 4.47 -8.00 31.54
CA ILE A 172 4.09 -8.01 30.12
C ILE A 172 5.14 -8.79 29.35
N ASP A 173 4.74 -9.91 28.74
CA ASP A 173 5.61 -10.72 27.88
C ASP A 173 5.91 -9.99 26.56
N LEU A 174 7.04 -9.28 26.54
CA LEU A 174 7.52 -8.49 25.40
C LEU A 174 8.21 -9.33 24.31
N THR A 175 8.34 -10.65 24.49
CA THR A 175 8.98 -11.53 23.49
C THR A 175 8.14 -11.74 22.23
N ARG A 176 6.82 -11.45 22.29
CA ARG A 176 5.86 -11.63 21.18
C ARG A 176 5.81 -10.48 20.15
N LEU A 177 6.62 -9.43 20.30
CA LEU A 177 6.57 -8.20 19.50
C LEU A 177 7.17 -8.30 18.08
N ARG A 178 7.61 -9.48 17.63
CA ARG A 178 8.38 -9.62 16.38
C ARG A 178 7.57 -9.82 15.09
N ARG A 179 6.26 -9.59 15.06
CA ARG A 179 5.42 -10.11 13.96
C ARG A 179 4.77 -9.04 13.07
N ARG A 180 5.08 -9.13 11.75
CA ARG A 180 4.41 -8.50 10.59
C ARG A 180 2.86 -8.46 10.70
N THR A 181 2.28 -9.35 11.49
CA THR A 181 0.85 -9.53 11.74
C THR A 181 0.14 -8.29 12.31
N ARG A 182 0.83 -7.43 13.08
CA ARG A 182 0.15 -6.27 13.74
C ARG A 182 -0.32 -5.18 12.78
N PHE A 183 0.38 -4.97 11.65
CA PHE A 183 -0.01 -3.95 10.68
C PHE A 183 -1.29 -4.32 9.93
N TRP A 184 -1.29 -5.51 9.34
CA TRP A 184 -2.45 -6.01 8.60
C TRP A 184 -3.66 -6.20 9.51
N GLN A 185 -3.44 -6.54 10.78
CA GLN A 185 -4.52 -6.60 11.77
C GLN A 185 -5.09 -5.21 12.09
N GLN A 186 -4.24 -4.20 12.31
CA GLN A 186 -4.70 -2.82 12.51
C GLN A 186 -5.40 -2.25 11.28
N TRP A 187 -4.86 -2.51 10.08
CA TRP A 187 -5.52 -2.12 8.83
C TRP A 187 -6.84 -2.83 8.62
N ALA A 188 -6.91 -4.12 8.90
CA ALA A 188 -8.13 -4.90 8.87
C ALA A 188 -9.19 -4.30 9.83
N GLU A 189 -8.82 -4.06 11.09
CA GLU A 189 -9.70 -3.41 12.07
C GLU A 189 -10.17 -2.02 11.62
N THR A 190 -9.28 -1.24 10.98
CA THR A 190 -9.58 0.10 10.45
C THR A 190 -10.56 0.02 9.26
N LEU A 191 -10.32 -0.87 8.31
CA LEU A 191 -11.20 -1.11 7.16
C LEU A 191 -12.58 -1.60 7.60
N MET A 192 -12.65 -2.48 8.60
CA MET A 192 -13.93 -2.93 9.17
C MET A 192 -14.71 -1.81 9.84
N ARG A 193 -14.02 -0.86 10.48
CA ARG A 193 -14.65 0.31 11.07
C ARG A 193 -15.23 1.22 9.99
N TRP A 194 -14.48 1.46 8.92
CA TRP A 194 -14.91 2.30 7.80
C TRP A 194 -16.05 1.65 7.01
N SER A 195 -15.98 0.35 6.71
CA SER A 195 -17.04 -0.36 5.99
C SER A 195 -18.36 -0.44 6.78
N ARG A 196 -18.30 -0.51 8.11
CA ARG A 196 -19.49 -0.41 8.98
C ARG A 196 -20.08 1.00 9.00
N SER A 197 -19.23 2.03 8.99
CA SER A 197 -19.68 3.43 8.92
C SER A 197 -20.41 3.72 7.61
N ASP A 198 -19.92 3.18 6.50
CA ASP A 198 -20.51 3.39 5.17
C ASP A 198 -21.83 2.62 4.96
N ARG A 199 -22.02 1.52 5.70
CA ARG A 199 -23.34 0.85 5.78
C ARG A 199 -24.34 1.63 6.62
N LYS A 200 -23.91 2.28 7.71
CA LYS A 200 -24.79 3.11 8.53
C LYS A 200 -25.28 4.35 7.78
N SER A 201 -24.41 5.03 7.04
CA SER A 201 -24.80 6.18 6.21
C SER A 201 -25.78 5.80 5.08
N LYS A 202 -25.65 4.61 4.48
CA LYS A 202 -26.62 4.09 3.49
C LYS A 202 -27.99 3.71 4.09
N ILE A 203 -28.04 3.37 5.38
CA ILE A 203 -29.30 3.06 6.08
C ILE A 203 -29.99 4.36 6.54
N GLU A 204 -29.23 5.37 6.95
CA GLU A 204 -29.79 6.67 7.37
C GLU A 204 -30.28 7.53 6.19
N ASN A 205 -29.64 7.43 5.00
CA ASN A 205 -30.09 8.13 3.79
C ASN A 205 -31.22 7.41 3.01
N ARG A 206 -31.84 6.38 3.59
CA ARG A 206 -33.11 5.81 3.12
C ARG A 206 -34.25 6.35 3.98
N LYS A 207 -34.57 7.63 3.83
CA LYS A 207 -35.84 8.22 4.24
C LYS A 207 -36.29 9.23 3.21
#